data_AF-E0S526-F1
#
_entry.id   AF-E0S526-F1
#
_cell.length_a   1.000
_cell.length_b   1.000
_cell.length_c   1.000
_cell.angle_alpha   90.00
_cell.angle_beta   90.00
_cell.angle_gamma   90.00
#
_symmetry.space_group_name_H-M   'P 1'
#
loop_
_entity.id
_entity.type
_entity.pdbx_description
1 polymer ?
#
loop_
_entity_poly.entity_id
_entity_poly.type
_entity_poly.pdbx_seq_one_letter_code
_entity_poly.pdbx_strand_id
1 'polypeptide(L)'
;MISIEEFKRFVADNNWIFAKTYAEWAPHEYVVKDKLDERNQALVPEVVAFIRENGFPAFFGNQEHKYLYYDCHYYWEMGDDPGKTIIINRCKYDDYRMTYRKSNNEERGTT
;
A
#
# COMPACT_ATOMS: atom_id res chain seq x y z
N MET A 1 16.37 -0.55 -7.88
CA MET A 1 15.62 -1.21 -6.81
C MET A 1 16.25 -0.84 -5.48
N ILE A 2 15.52 -0.10 -4.64
CA ILE A 2 15.99 0.34 -3.32
C ILE A 2 16.16 -0.83 -2.34
N SER A 3 17.03 -0.64 -1.36
CA SER A 3 17.21 -1.54 -0.22
C SER A 3 16.09 -1.40 0.81
N ILE A 4 15.94 -2.39 1.70
CA ILE A 4 15.02 -2.29 2.83
C ILE A 4 15.35 -1.08 3.71
N GLU A 5 16.63 -0.73 3.92
CA GLU A 5 17.00 0.43 4.73
C GLU A 5 16.58 1.76 4.10
N GLU A 6 16.63 1.88 2.78
CA GLU A 6 16.10 3.05 2.08
C GLU A 6 14.57 3.14 2.19
N PHE A 7 13.86 2.01 2.13
CA PHE A 7 12.43 1.97 2.38
C PHE A 7 12.09 2.41 3.81
N LYS A 8 12.80 1.89 4.82
CA LYS A 8 12.60 2.29 6.23
C LYS A 8 12.75 3.79 6.42
N ARG A 9 13.79 4.37 5.80
CA ARG A 9 14.04 5.81 5.86
C ARG A 9 12.94 6.61 5.17
N PHE A 10 12.50 6.19 3.99
CA PHE A 10 11.37 6.80 3.32
C PHE A 10 10.12 6.81 4.22
N VAL A 11 9.80 5.69 4.88
CA VAL A 11 8.64 5.61 5.78
C VAL A 11 8.77 6.57 6.97
N ALA A 12 9.96 6.66 7.57
CA ALA A 12 10.22 7.46 8.75
C ALA A 12 10.33 8.98 8.46
N ASP A 13 10.84 9.35 7.29
CA ASP A 13 11.13 10.75 6.93
C ASP A 13 9.86 11.53 6.52
N ASN A 14 8.74 10.85 6.24
CA ASN A 14 7.54 11.47 5.70
C ASN A 14 6.44 11.69 6.75
N ASN A 15 5.74 12.83 6.62
CA ASN A 15 4.52 13.11 7.37
C ASN A 15 3.31 12.47 6.69
N TRP A 16 2.70 11.51 7.37
CA TRP A 16 1.55 10.77 6.87
C TRP A 16 0.25 11.51 7.16
N ILE A 17 -0.64 11.55 6.17
CA ILE A 17 -1.92 12.26 6.23
C ILE A 17 -3.02 11.23 6.49
N PHE A 18 -3.76 11.38 7.59
CA PHE A 18 -4.89 10.49 7.88
C PHE A 18 -6.05 10.69 6.87
N ALA A 19 -6.49 9.59 6.26
CA ALA A 19 -7.59 9.58 5.29
C ALA A 19 -8.95 9.56 6.00
N LYS A 20 -9.69 10.67 5.93
CA LYS A 20 -11.02 10.80 6.55
C LYS A 20 -12.11 10.02 5.81
N THR A 21 -12.01 9.93 4.49
CA THR A 21 -13.06 9.38 3.62
C THR A 21 -13.45 7.93 3.95
N TYR A 22 -12.48 7.14 4.43
CA TYR A 22 -12.66 5.71 4.67
C TYR A 22 -12.38 5.33 6.13
N ALA A 23 -12.30 6.31 7.03
CA ALA A 23 -11.88 6.12 8.41
C ALA A 23 -12.72 5.09 9.20
N GLU A 24 -14.01 4.93 8.84
CA GLU A 24 -14.92 4.00 9.52
C GLU A 24 -14.65 2.52 9.23
N TRP A 25 -14.14 2.17 8.04
CA TRP A 25 -13.99 0.77 7.62
C TRP A 25 -12.60 0.40 7.10
N ALA A 26 -11.80 1.40 6.73
CA ALA A 26 -10.39 1.26 6.36
C ALA A 26 -9.61 2.48 6.85
N PRO A 27 -9.39 2.63 8.16
CA PRO A 27 -8.53 3.68 8.68
C PRO A 27 -7.11 3.51 8.11
N HIS A 28 -6.65 4.51 7.37
CA HIS A 28 -5.32 4.53 6.79
C HIS A 28 -4.79 5.96 6.71
N GLU A 29 -3.49 6.06 6.51
CA GLU A 29 -2.79 7.29 6.22
C GLU A 29 -2.14 7.19 4.85
N TYR A 30 -1.74 8.32 4.30
CA TYR A 30 -1.10 8.36 3.00
C TYR A 30 -0.10 9.49 2.87
N VAL A 31 0.80 9.34 1.92
CA VAL A 31 1.66 10.39 1.40
C VAL A 31 1.35 10.62 -0.08
N VAL A 32 1.43 11.87 -0.50
CA VAL A 32 1.26 12.27 -1.91
C VAL A 32 2.63 12.64 -2.43
N LYS A 33 3.08 11.99 -3.51
CA LYS A 33 4.42 12.23 -4.09
C LYS A 33 4.72 13.73 -4.17
N ASP A 34 3.85 14.51 -4.78
CA ASP A 34 4.11 15.94 -5.05
C ASP A 34 4.09 16.84 -3.80
N LYS A 35 3.83 16.27 -2.61
CA LYS A 35 3.92 16.95 -1.31
C LYS A 35 5.16 16.55 -0.50
N LEU A 36 5.96 15.61 -0.99
CA LEU A 36 7.19 15.19 -0.33
C LEU A 36 8.32 16.20 -0.63
N ASP A 37 9.41 16.14 0.11
CA ASP A 37 10.65 16.82 -0.29
C ASP A 37 11.22 16.23 -1.59
N GLU A 38 12.11 16.98 -2.28
CA GLU A 38 12.66 16.59 -3.59
C GLU A 38 13.31 15.19 -3.58
N ARG A 39 13.98 14.84 -2.48
CA ARG A 39 14.66 13.57 -2.35
C ARG A 39 13.65 12.43 -2.27
N ASN A 40 12.65 12.55 -1.40
CA ASN A 40 11.61 11.55 -1.23
C ASN A 40 10.70 11.46 -2.47
N GLN A 41 10.45 12.58 -3.16
CA GLN A 41 9.79 12.59 -4.48
C GLN A 41 10.50 11.70 -5.50
N ALA A 42 11.83 11.80 -5.59
CA ALA A 42 12.64 11.00 -6.51
C ALA A 42 12.66 9.51 -6.15
N LEU A 43 12.46 9.15 -4.89
CA LEU A 43 12.42 7.77 -4.42
C LEU A 43 11.08 7.06 -4.65
N VAL A 44 9.98 7.80 -4.83
CA VAL A 44 8.63 7.20 -4.96
C VAL A 44 8.54 6.06 -5.99
N PRO A 45 9.08 6.19 -7.23
CA PRO A 45 9.00 5.11 -8.21
C PRO A 45 9.68 3.81 -7.74
N GLU A 46 10.81 3.93 -7.05
CA GLU A 46 11.55 2.79 -6.50
C GLU A 46 10.83 2.18 -5.29
N VAL A 47 10.18 3.00 -4.46
CA VAL A 47 9.33 2.51 -3.34
C VAL A 47 8.12 1.73 -3.88
N VAL A 48 7.48 2.24 -4.93
CA VAL A 48 6.38 1.55 -5.62
C VAL A 48 6.84 0.20 -6.16
N ALA A 49 7.98 0.17 -6.87
CA ALA A 49 8.56 -1.08 -7.38
C ALA A 49 8.84 -2.05 -6.24
N PHE A 50 9.48 -1.58 -5.16
CA PHE A 50 9.80 -2.39 -3.98
C PHE A 50 8.55 -3.02 -3.34
N ILE A 51 7.46 -2.26 -3.18
CA ILE A 51 6.18 -2.78 -2.66
C ILE A 51 5.60 -3.83 -3.61
N ARG A 52 5.60 -3.58 -4.92
CA ARG A 52 5.03 -4.52 -5.92
C ARG A 52 5.78 -5.85 -5.96
N GLU A 53 7.10 -5.81 -5.83
CA GLU A 53 7.98 -6.98 -5.91
C GLU A 53 7.98 -7.81 -4.62
N ASN A 54 7.94 -7.16 -3.45
CA ASN A 54 8.04 -7.82 -2.15
C ASN A 54 6.68 -8.01 -1.45
N GLY A 55 5.61 -7.47 -2.04
CA GLY A 55 4.26 -7.50 -1.48
C GLY A 55 3.44 -8.72 -1.88
N PHE A 56 2.38 -8.96 -1.12
CA PHE A 56 1.36 -9.97 -1.37
C PHE A 56 0.07 -9.32 -1.91
N PRO A 57 -0.73 -10.03 -2.72
CA PRO A 57 -2.01 -9.49 -3.19
C PRO A 57 -3.03 -9.44 -2.06
N ALA A 58 -3.73 -8.32 -1.92
CA ALA A 58 -4.92 -8.18 -1.08
C ALA A 58 -5.81 -7.06 -1.65
N PHE A 59 -7.03 -6.92 -1.14
CA PHE A 59 -8.00 -5.96 -1.65
C PHE A 59 -8.12 -4.72 -0.78
N PHE A 60 -8.19 -3.57 -1.43
CA PHE A 60 -8.76 -2.34 -0.88
C PHE A 60 -10.16 -2.14 -1.48
N GLY A 61 -11.20 -2.35 -0.68
CA GLY A 61 -12.57 -2.40 -1.21
C GLY A 61 -12.71 -3.51 -2.24
N ASN A 62 -12.98 -3.15 -3.50
CA ASN A 62 -13.13 -4.10 -4.61
C ASN A 62 -11.93 -4.11 -5.57
N GLN A 63 -10.84 -3.41 -5.24
CA GLN A 63 -9.64 -3.33 -6.08
C GLN A 63 -8.50 -4.13 -5.44
N GLU A 64 -7.84 -4.98 -6.22
CA GLU A 64 -6.68 -5.75 -5.77
C GLU A 64 -5.41 -4.88 -5.89
N HIS A 65 -4.61 -4.86 -4.82
CA HIS A 65 -3.33 -4.15 -4.74
C HIS A 65 -2.24 -5.09 -4.20
N LYS A 66 -0.99 -4.66 -4.35
CA LYS A 66 0.16 -5.27 -3.67
C LYS A 66 0.38 -4.59 -2.33
N TYR A 67 0.38 -5.38 -1.28
CA TYR A 67 0.59 -4.96 0.10
C TYR A 67 1.93 -5.47 0.61
N LEU A 68 2.73 -4.57 1.17
CA LEU A 68 3.96 -4.90 1.89
C LEU A 68 3.70 -4.77 3.40
N TYR A 69 4.10 -5.77 4.19
CA TYR A 69 4.10 -5.68 5.65
C TYR A 69 5.46 -5.22 6.15
N TYR A 70 5.49 -4.15 6.95
CA TYR A 70 6.69 -3.67 7.62
C TYR A 70 6.31 -2.91 8.91
N ASP A 71 6.98 -3.21 10.01
CA ASP A 71 6.86 -2.49 11.30
C ASP A 71 5.40 -2.25 11.72
N CYS A 72 4.62 -3.34 11.82
CA CYS A 72 3.21 -3.32 12.20
C CYS A 72 2.28 -2.51 11.27
N HIS A 73 2.75 -2.16 10.07
CA HIS A 73 1.95 -1.48 9.06
C HIS A 73 1.93 -2.28 7.77
N TYR A 74 0.82 -2.15 7.06
CA TYR A 74 0.70 -2.53 5.67
C TYR A 74 0.86 -1.30 4.79
N TYR A 75 1.59 -1.43 3.68
CA TYR A 75 1.84 -0.37 2.71
C TYR A 75 1.37 -0.80 1.32
N TRP A 76 0.69 0.09 0.61
CA TRP A 76 0.28 -0.13 -0.78
C TRP A 76 0.21 1.18 -1.54
N GLU A 77 0.36 1.12 -2.86
CA GLU A 77 0.31 2.29 -3.73
C GLU A 77 -1.02 2.42 -4.48
N MET A 78 -1.32 3.65 -4.87
CA MET A 78 -2.37 4.00 -5.83
C MET A 78 -1.73 4.82 -6.95
N GLY A 79 -1.36 4.18 -8.06
CA GLY A 79 -0.51 4.85 -9.05
C GLY A 79 -0.32 4.23 -10.42
N ASP A 80 -1.24 3.39 -10.91
CA ASP A 80 -1.13 2.87 -12.30
C ASP A 80 -1.88 3.71 -13.36
N ASP A 81 -2.47 4.85 -12.96
CA ASP A 81 -3.23 5.72 -13.87
C ASP A 81 -2.34 6.86 -14.41
N PRO A 82 -2.02 6.89 -15.72
CA PRO A 82 -1.25 7.96 -16.33
C PRO A 82 -2.00 9.29 -16.26
N GLY A 83 -1.59 10.15 -15.34
CA GLY A 83 -2.17 11.49 -15.11
C GLY A 83 -2.60 11.74 -13.67
N LYS A 84 -2.58 10.73 -12.80
CA LYS A 84 -2.79 10.90 -11.35
C LYS A 84 -1.47 10.95 -10.59
N THR A 85 -1.45 11.77 -9.53
CA THR A 85 -0.31 11.81 -8.61
C THR A 85 -0.18 10.45 -7.90
N ILE A 86 1.05 10.00 -7.69
CA ILE A 86 1.30 8.73 -7.00
C ILE A 86 1.04 8.92 -5.50
N ILE A 87 0.21 8.05 -4.93
CA ILE A 87 -0.08 8.00 -3.50
C ILE A 87 0.47 6.68 -2.95
N ILE A 88 1.14 6.75 -1.80
CA ILE A 88 1.51 5.58 -1.01
C ILE A 88 0.71 5.63 0.28
N ASN A 89 -0.07 4.59 0.54
CA ASN A 89 -0.89 4.42 1.72
C ASN A 89 -0.17 3.56 2.76
N ARG A 90 -0.56 3.73 4.03
CA ARG A 90 -0.28 2.77 5.10
C ARG A 90 -1.48 2.61 6.03
N CYS A 91 -1.66 1.44 6.61
CA CYS A 91 -2.56 1.23 7.74
C CYS A 91 -1.87 0.34 8.77
N LYS A 92 -2.29 0.42 10.03
CA LYS A 92 -1.82 -0.54 11.02
C LYS A 92 -2.40 -1.92 10.72
N TYR A 93 -1.63 -2.95 11.03
CA TYR A 93 -2.01 -4.32 10.72
C TYR A 93 -3.24 -4.81 11.52
N ASP A 94 -3.44 -4.25 12.71
CA ASP A 94 -4.52 -4.56 13.63
C ASP A 94 -5.81 -3.77 13.33
N ASP A 95 -5.67 -2.59 12.73
CA ASP A 95 -6.79 -1.71 12.39
C ASP A 95 -7.48 -2.08 11.06
N TYR A 96 -6.87 -2.93 10.22
CA TYR A 96 -7.42 -3.27 8.90
C TYR A 96 -7.41 -4.77 8.60
N ARG A 97 -8.61 -5.34 8.43
CA ARG A 97 -8.77 -6.73 8.01
C ARG A 97 -8.54 -6.86 6.50
N MET A 98 -7.43 -7.49 6.14
CA MET A 98 -7.14 -7.84 4.74
C MET A 98 -8.19 -8.79 4.18
N THR A 99 -8.60 -8.49 2.95
CA THR A 99 -9.46 -9.35 2.13
C THR A 99 -8.68 -9.86 0.93
N TYR A 100 -8.99 -11.08 0.51
CA TYR A 100 -8.24 -11.79 -0.53
C TYR A 100 -9.21 -12.35 -1.57
N ARG A 101 -8.71 -12.57 -2.80
CA ARG A 101 -9.48 -13.24 -3.83
C ARG A 101 -9.85 -14.64 -3.34
N LYS A 102 -11.13 -15.00 -3.42
CA LYS A 102 -11.56 -16.38 -3.15
C LYS A 102 -10.90 -17.30 -4.17
N SER A 103 -10.27 -18.37 -3.69
CA SER A 103 -9.81 -19.46 -4.56
C SER A 103 -11.02 -20.27 -5.01
N ASN A 104 -11.17 -20.48 -6.33
CA ASN A 104 -12.26 -21.27 -6.93
C ASN A 104 -12.07 -22.79 -6.73
N ASN A 105 -11.78 -23.25 -5.51
CA ASN A 105 -11.61 -24.67 -5.19
C ASN A 105 -12.74 -25.25 -4.34
N GLU A 106 -13.97 -24.75 -4.52
CA GLU A 106 -15.20 -25.33 -3.96
C GLU A 106 -16.24 -25.62 -5.05
N GLU A 107 -15.87 -26.30 -6.13
CA GLU A 107 -16.85 -26.93 -7.05
C GLU A 107 -16.36 -28.28 -7.60
N ARG A 108 -15.89 -29.19 -6.72
CA ARG A 108 -15.87 -30.64 -7.00
C ARG A 108 -16.05 -31.43 -5.70
N GLY A 109 -17.26 -31.39 -5.17
CA GLY A 109 -17.66 -32.20 -4.02
C GLY A 109 -19.14 -32.52 -4.08
N THR A 110 -19.46 -33.75 -4.46
CA THR A 110 -20.73 -34.48 -4.26
C THR A 110 -21.99 -33.96 -4.97
N THR A 111 -22.33 -34.61 -6.09
CA THR A 111 -23.59 -35.39 -6.19
C THR A 111 -23.35 -36.63 -7.05
#